data_AF-A0A847J5H0-F1
#
_entry.id   AF-A0A847J5H0-F1
#
_cell.length_a   1.000
_cell.length_b   1.000
_cell.length_c   1.000
_cell.angle_alpha   90.00
_cell.angle_beta   90.00
_cell.angle_gamma   90.00
#
_symmetry.space_group_name_H-M   'P 1'
#
loop_
_entity.id
_entity.type
_entity.pdbx_description
1 polymer ?
#
loop_
_entity_poly.entity_id
_entity_poly.type
_entity_poly.pdbx_seq_one_letter_code
_entity_poly.pdbx_strand_id
1 'polypeptide(L)'
;MPAAVRADQLSRLEKTRRAVKIVGVETTKLPAGAAVRIVYTENSDPNPVTHKQIRLESERILVAHGDRLAELTFSAPQGADNVDQWRLMSRSFAWK
;
A
#
# COMPACT_ATOMS: atom_id res chain seq x y z
N MET A 1 14.51 -0.19 -7.46
CA MET A 1 14.44 -0.88 -6.16
C MET A 1 14.84 -2.34 -6.35
N PRO A 2 15.72 -2.90 -5.50
CA PRO A 2 16.15 -4.30 -5.61
C PRO A 2 14.99 -5.28 -5.42
N ALA A 3 15.07 -6.45 -6.07
CA ALA A 3 14.06 -7.50 -5.95
C ALA A 3 13.93 -8.06 -4.51
N ALA A 4 15.04 -8.14 -3.78
CA ALA A 4 15.06 -8.59 -2.39
C ALA A 4 14.25 -7.67 -1.46
N VAL A 5 14.38 -6.35 -1.62
CA VAL A 5 13.59 -5.37 -0.86
C VAL A 5 12.10 -5.54 -1.14
N ARG A 6 11.71 -5.75 -2.41
CA ARG A 6 10.30 -6.04 -2.76
C ARG A 6 9.78 -7.29 -2.05
N ALA A 7 10.55 -8.37 -2.06
CA ALA A 7 10.16 -9.64 -1.46
C ALA A 7 10.00 -9.53 0.07
N ASP A 8 10.92 -8.83 0.73
CA ASP A 8 10.85 -8.54 2.16
C ASP A 8 9.57 -7.75 2.51
N GLN A 9 9.26 -6.71 1.75
CA GLN A 9 8.06 -5.90 1.97
C GLN A 9 6.76 -6.68 1.77
N LEU A 10 6.70 -7.57 0.77
CA LEU A 10 5.57 -8.47 0.59
C LEU A 10 5.41 -9.45 1.76
N SER A 11 6.50 -10.07 2.22
CA SER A 11 6.47 -10.96 3.38
C SER A 11 6.04 -10.21 4.65
N ARG A 12 6.52 -8.98 4.84
CA ARG A 12 6.12 -8.12 5.96
C ARG A 12 4.63 -7.80 5.90
N LEU A 13 4.09 -7.53 4.72
CA LEU A 13 2.67 -7.24 4.54
C LEU A 13 1.83 -8.45 4.98
N GLU A 14 2.15 -9.65 4.50
CA GLU A 14 1.43 -10.88 4.86
C GLU A 14 1.48 -11.21 6.35
N LYS A 15 2.60 -10.93 7.02
CA LYS A 15 2.79 -11.21 8.45
C LYS A 15 2.11 -10.19 9.38
N THR A 16 2.03 -8.93 8.95
CA THR A 16 1.59 -7.83 9.82
C THR A 16 0.13 -7.45 9.62
N ARG A 17 -0.43 -7.71 8.44
CA ARG A 17 -1.82 -7.38 8.12
C ARG A 17 -2.71 -8.62 8.13
N ARG A 18 -4.01 -8.41 8.32
CA ARG A 18 -4.97 -9.50 8.57
C ARG A 18 -5.59 -9.96 7.26
N ALA A 19 -5.51 -11.26 6.97
CA ALA A 19 -6.13 -11.85 5.78
C ALA A 19 -5.75 -11.14 4.47
N VAL A 20 -4.46 -10.84 4.30
CA VAL A 20 -3.92 -10.24 3.08
C VAL A 20 -4.14 -11.16 1.89
N LYS A 21 -4.62 -10.58 0.79
CA LYS A 21 -4.62 -11.20 -0.53
C LYS A 21 -4.06 -10.21 -1.52
N ILE A 22 -2.86 -10.48 -2.04
CA ILE A 22 -2.25 -9.67 -3.10
C ILE A 22 -3.07 -9.83 -4.39
N VAL A 23 -3.41 -8.70 -4.99
CA VAL A 23 -4.16 -8.62 -6.26
C VAL A 23 -3.22 -8.26 -7.40
N GLY A 24 -2.23 -7.40 -7.15
CA GLY A 24 -1.26 -7.02 -8.17
C GLY A 24 -0.02 -6.35 -7.60
N VAL A 25 1.10 -6.49 -8.31
CA VAL A 25 2.36 -5.82 -8.02
C VAL A 25 2.90 -5.26 -9.32
N GLU A 26 3.11 -3.95 -9.38
CA GLU A 26 3.61 -3.28 -10.59
C GLU A 26 4.67 -2.23 -10.24
N THR A 27 5.57 -1.99 -11.19
CA THR A 27 6.53 -0.89 -11.07
C THR A 27 5.91 0.36 -11.69
N THR A 28 5.95 1.48 -10.98
CA THR A 28 5.41 2.76 -11.42
C THR A 28 6.41 3.89 -11.22
N LYS A 29 6.14 5.05 -11.82
CA LYS A 29 6.95 6.26 -11.65
C LYS A 29 6.06 7.35 -11.07
N LEU A 30 6.47 7.86 -9.90
CA LEU A 30 5.88 9.04 -9.29
C LEU A 30 6.78 10.26 -9.51
N PRO A 31 6.27 11.49 -9.31
CA PRO A 31 7.11 12.69 -9.28
C PRO A 31 8.29 12.55 -8.30
N ALA A 32 8.10 11.84 -7.19
CA ALA A 32 9.13 11.54 -6.19
C ALA A 32 10.15 10.44 -6.58
N GLY A 33 10.02 9.82 -7.76
CA GLY A 33 10.96 8.81 -8.26
C GLY A 33 10.33 7.47 -8.62
N ALA A 34 11.19 6.45 -8.77
CA ALA A 34 10.78 5.09 -9.08
C ALA A 34 10.06 4.47 -7.87
N ALA A 35 8.94 3.81 -8.14
CA ALA A 35 8.11 3.22 -7.11
C ALA A 35 7.58 1.83 -7.49
N VAL A 36 7.12 1.09 -6.49
CA VAL A 36 6.39 -0.17 -6.68
C VAL A 36 5.04 -0.05 -6.03
N ARG A 37 3.99 -0.30 -6.79
CA ARG A 37 2.60 -0.28 -6.34
C ARG A 37 2.14 -1.71 -6.09
N ILE A 38 1.62 -1.96 -4.90
CA ILE A 38 1.10 -3.25 -4.45
C ILE A 38 -0.38 -3.04 -4.15
N VAL A 39 -1.24 -3.72 -4.90
CA VAL A 39 -2.69 -3.73 -4.66
C VAL A 39 -3.03 -5.02 -3.95
N TYR A 40 -3.76 -4.91 -2.85
CA TYR A 40 -4.14 -6.04 -2.04
C TYR A 40 -5.46 -5.77 -1.32
N THR A 41 -6.05 -6.83 -0.80
CA THR A 41 -7.21 -6.74 0.09
C THR A 41 -6.84 -7.32 1.45
N GLU A 42 -7.40 -6.76 2.51
CA GLU A 42 -7.14 -7.16 3.90
C GLU A 42 -8.40 -6.99 4.74
N ASN A 43 -8.41 -7.54 5.94
CA ASN A 43 -9.41 -7.17 6.94
C ASN A 43 -8.89 -5.98 7.75
N SER A 44 -9.78 -5.04 8.06
CA SER A 44 -9.47 -3.96 9.01
C SER A 44 -9.06 -4.53 10.36
N ASP A 45 -8.42 -3.71 11.19
CA ASP A 45 -8.40 -4.02 12.61
C ASP A 45 -9.82 -4.11 13.17
N PRO A 46 -10.05 -4.96 14.19
CA PRO A 46 -11.33 -5.01 14.86
C PRO A 46 -11.68 -3.65 15.44
N ASN A 47 -12.91 -3.19 15.19
CA ASN A 47 -13.40 -2.00 15.85
C ASN A 47 -13.41 -2.23 17.39
N PRO A 48 -12.84 -1.33 18.20
CA PRO A 48 -12.60 -1.58 19.63
C PRO A 48 -13.89 -1.67 20.47
N VAL A 49 -15.03 -1.26 19.91
CA VAL A 49 -16.34 -1.29 20.59
C VAL A 49 -17.17 -2.47 20.07
N THR A 50 -17.29 -2.59 18.75
CA THR A 50 -18.18 -3.58 18.12
C THR A 50 -17.51 -4.91 17.81
N HIS A 51 -16.17 -4.98 17.88
CA HIS A 51 -15.35 -6.12 17.46
C HIS A 51 -15.51 -6.54 15.99
N LYS A 52 -16.29 -5.78 15.20
CA LYS A 52 -16.49 -6.03 13.78
C LYS A 52 -15.25 -5.65 12.99
N GLN A 53 -14.99 -6.42 11.94
CA GLN A 53 -14.00 -6.14 10.92
C GLN A 53 -14.71 -5.97 9.58
N ILE A 54 -14.16 -5.12 8.72
CA ILE A 54 -14.62 -4.95 7.34
C ILE A 54 -13.53 -5.38 6.36
N ARG A 55 -13.95 -5.75 5.15
CA ARG A 55 -13.00 -6.00 4.06
C ARG A 55 -12.55 -4.67 3.48
N LEU A 56 -11.24 -4.50 3.41
CA LEU A 56 -10.58 -3.34 2.83
C LEU A 56 -9.97 -3.71 1.48
N GLU A 57 -10.03 -2.76 0.57
CA GLU A 57 -9.11 -2.66 -0.55
C GLU A 57 -7.99 -1.69 -0.17
N SER A 58 -6.77 -2.01 -0.56
CA SER A 58 -5.60 -1.25 -0.14
C SER A 58 -4.54 -1.19 -1.23
N GLU A 59 -3.87 -0.06 -1.27
CA GLU A 59 -2.75 0.22 -2.14
C GLU A 59 -1.55 0.61 -1.28
N ARG A 60 -0.44 -0.10 -1.44
CA ARG A 60 0.85 0.30 -0.87
C ARG A 60 1.81 0.69 -1.99
N ILE A 61 2.34 1.90 -1.91
CA ILE A 61 3.35 2.41 -2.82
C ILE A 61 4.68 2.52 -2.08
N LEU A 62 5.67 1.80 -2.58
CA LEU A 62 7.04 1.80 -2.09
C LEU A 62 7.86 2.76 -2.95
N VAL A 63 8.25 3.93 -2.41
CA VAL A 63 9.02 4.96 -3.13
C VAL A 63 10.47 4.93 -2.65
N ALA A 64 11.41 4.67 -3.56
CA ALA A 64 12.84 4.60 -3.24
C ALA A 64 13.56 5.91 -3.62
N HIS A 65 14.47 6.37 -2.76
CA HIS A 65 15.31 7.55 -3.01
C HIS A 65 16.67 7.42 -2.31
N GLY A 66 17.71 7.09 -3.08
CA GLY A 66 19.00 6.68 -2.52
C GLY A 66 18.81 5.47 -1.60
N ASP A 67 19.31 5.57 -0.37
CA ASP A 67 19.17 4.54 0.66
C ASP A 67 17.86 4.65 1.48
N ARG A 68 16.96 5.56 1.11
CA ARG A 68 15.68 5.77 1.79
C ARG A 68 14.55 5.04 1.07
N LEU A 69 13.62 4.50 1.86
CA LEU A 69 12.36 3.91 1.39
C LEU A 69 11.20 4.56 2.13
N ALA A 70 10.21 5.07 1.39
CA ALA A 70 8.94 5.53 1.93
C ALA A 70 7.82 4.55 1.56
N GLU A 71 6.94 4.26 2.52
CA GLU A 71 5.74 3.44 2.32
C GLU A 71 4.51 4.34 2.41
N LEU A 72 3.80 4.55 1.31
CA LEU A 72 2.48 5.20 1.30
C LEU A 72 1.42 4.11 1.28
N THR A 73 0.55 4.04 2.28
CA THR A 73 -0.57 3.07 2.31
C THR A 73 -1.90 3.81 2.32
N PHE A 74 -2.74 3.49 1.34
CA PHE A 74 -4.12 3.94 1.26
C PHE A 74 -5.04 2.73 1.41
N SER A 75 -6.10 2.89 2.19
CA SER A 75 -7.06 1.81 2.46
C SER A 75 -8.47 2.40 2.53
N ALA A 76 -9.44 1.68 1.98
CA ALA A 76 -10.86 2.01 2.07
C ALA A 76 -11.70 0.73 2.14
N PRO A 77 -12.97 0.80 2.59
CA PRO A 77 -13.90 -0.31 2.46
C PRO A 77 -13.93 -0.81 1.01
N GLN A 78 -13.93 -2.13 0.82
CA GLN A 78 -13.96 -2.72 -0.50
C GLN A 78 -15.16 -2.22 -1.32
N GLY A 79 -14.91 -1.78 -2.57
CA GLY A 79 -15.92 -1.23 -3.46
C GLY A 79 -16.14 0.28 -3.31
N ALA A 80 -15.35 0.98 -2.52
CA ALA A 80 -15.37 2.44 -2.44
C ALA A 80 -14.62 3.08 -3.62
N ASP A 81 -15.15 4.17 -4.17
CA ASP A 81 -14.53 4.85 -5.32
C ASP A 81 -13.45 5.86 -4.87
N ASN A 82 -12.19 5.42 -4.83
CA ASN A 82 -11.08 6.22 -4.30
C ASN A 82 -9.89 6.40 -5.26
N VAL A 83 -9.99 5.88 -6.48
CA VAL A 83 -8.85 5.78 -7.42
C VAL A 83 -8.20 7.15 -7.67
N ASP A 84 -9.02 8.17 -7.95
CA ASP A 84 -8.51 9.52 -8.24
C ASP A 84 -7.89 10.18 -7.01
N GLN A 85 -8.46 9.96 -5.82
CA GLN A 85 -7.95 10.54 -4.58
C GLN A 85 -6.59 9.95 -4.20
N TRP A 86 -6.45 8.62 -4.31
CA TRP A 86 -5.18 7.95 -4.05
C TRP A 86 -4.11 8.34 -5.07
N ARG A 87 -4.50 8.51 -6.33
CA ARG A 87 -3.61 9.02 -7.38
C ARG A 87 -3.15 10.44 -7.10
N LEU A 88 -4.03 11.32 -6.64
CA LEU A 88 -3.67 12.70 -6.28
C LEU A 88 -2.68 12.72 -5.10
N MET A 89 -3.01 12.02 -4.02
CA MET A 89 -2.18 11.97 -2.80
C MET A 89 -0.82 11.32 -3.04
N SER A 90 -0.76 10.21 -3.79
CA SER A 90 0.51 9.54 -4.11
C SER A 90 1.44 10.43 -4.96
N ARG A 91 0.87 11.19 -5.90
CA ARG A 91 1.65 12.09 -6.76
C ARG A 91 2.10 13.38 -6.06
N SER A 92 1.44 13.78 -4.98
CA SER A 92 1.84 14.96 -4.21
C SER A 92 2.96 14.69 -3.21
N PHE A 93 3.30 13.41 -2.95
CA PHE A 93 4.46 13.06 -2.15
C PHE A 93 5.76 13.58 -2.81
N ALA A 94 6.62 14.20 -2.00
CA ALA A 94 7.93 14.70 -2.40
C ALA A 94 8.92 14.54 -1.24
N TRP A 95 10.17 14.23 -1.57
CA TRP A 95 11.26 14.21 -0.61
C TRP A 95 11.63 15.63 -0.19
N LYS A 96 11.95 15.79 1.08
CA LYS A 96 12.59 16.98 1.65
C LYS A 96 13.98 16.62 2.15
#